data_AF-A0A8S9X0F2-F1
#
_entry.id   AF-A0A8S9X0F2-F1
#
_cell.length_a   1.000
_cell.length_b   1.000
_cell.length_c   1.000
_cell.angle_alpha   90.00
_cell.angle_beta   90.00
_cell.angle_gamma   90.00
#
_symmetry.space_group_name_H-M   'P 1'
#
loop_
_entity.id
_entity.type
_entity.pdbx_description
1 polymer ?
#
loop_
_entity_poly.entity_id
_entity_poly.type
_entity_poly.pdbx_seq_one_letter_code
_entity_poly.pdbx_strand_id
1 'polypeptide(L)'
;MNCDAKLFCSLLLGRLESHVQSLSVLKEYQAGFRRGAFDGVQRDLTYVLYCETGIEPIFLYSLRLHVDYLLRVWSMPQDRYPLIIARDVAGCGLFWQKGLNDLADKNGCEYDGFSQSRGTLQSQLNRIIEEVGASWREVQRERALHSSNPMYSQLNLDLRCASLVSGDEVYPFHAARWLIKLRGALLSLNSRPSEREPRLRQECSLCNLQEPEDVAHFLGRCSVLRDFRIAAFGKMELAQEDIISVLNGQNLKNLVGYCQRAWCYRAELVREFNW
;
A
#
# COMPACT_ATOMS: atom_id res chain seq x y z
N MET A 1 -2.77 21.25 -26.77
CA MET A 1 -2.42 20.75 -25.41
C MET A 1 -2.70 21.88 -24.43
N ASN A 2 -3.67 21.73 -23.55
CA ASN A 2 -4.24 22.87 -22.81
C ASN A 2 -3.48 23.10 -21.49
N CYS A 3 -2.54 24.05 -21.50
CA CYS A 3 -1.71 24.43 -20.37
C CYS A 3 -2.54 24.95 -19.18
N ASP A 4 -3.71 25.53 -19.47
CA ASP A 4 -4.56 26.14 -18.47
C ASP A 4 -5.24 25.10 -17.58
N ALA A 5 -5.66 23.97 -18.13
CA ALA A 5 -6.25 22.87 -17.34
C ALA A 5 -5.23 22.23 -16.39
N LYS A 6 -3.96 22.14 -16.81
CA LYS A 6 -2.87 21.67 -15.93
C LYS A 6 -2.56 22.70 -14.85
N LEU A 7 -2.64 24.00 -15.17
CA LEU A 7 -2.46 25.09 -14.21
C LEU A 7 -3.59 25.13 -13.19
N PHE A 8 -4.85 24.95 -13.62
CA PHE A 8 -5.99 24.91 -12.71
C PHE A 8 -5.98 23.66 -11.84
N CYS A 9 -5.65 22.48 -12.39
CA CYS A 9 -5.48 21.28 -11.59
C CYS A 9 -4.31 21.39 -10.62
N SER A 10 -3.17 21.98 -11.00
CA SER A 10 -2.02 22.16 -10.11
C SER A 10 -2.29 23.22 -9.03
N LEU A 11 -3.03 24.29 -9.34
CA LEU A 11 -3.46 25.29 -8.38
C LEU A 11 -4.53 24.75 -7.41
N LEU A 12 -5.45 23.90 -7.88
CA LEU A 12 -6.41 23.19 -7.04
C LEU A 12 -5.72 22.18 -6.14
N LEU A 13 -4.80 21.37 -6.67
CA LEU A 13 -3.99 20.44 -5.88
C LEU A 13 -3.13 21.16 -4.85
N GLY A 14 -2.46 22.25 -5.22
CA GLY A 14 -1.64 23.06 -4.32
C GLY A 14 -2.47 23.76 -3.23
N ARG A 15 -3.68 24.24 -3.57
CA ARG A 15 -4.61 24.79 -2.58
C ARG A 15 -5.20 23.73 -1.68
N LEU A 16 -5.53 22.55 -2.22
CA LEU A 16 -6.00 21.43 -1.40
C LEU A 16 -4.89 21.01 -0.44
N GLU A 17 -3.66 20.85 -0.92
CA GLU A 17 -2.49 20.49 -0.13
C GLU A 17 -2.18 21.53 0.96
N SER A 18 -2.17 22.82 0.62
CA SER A 18 -1.95 23.89 1.59
C SER A 18 -3.10 24.02 2.61
N HIS A 19 -4.36 23.84 2.17
CA HIS A 19 -5.52 23.85 3.05
C HIS A 19 -5.49 22.66 4.03
N VAL A 20 -5.17 21.48 3.51
CA VAL A 20 -5.04 20.23 4.24
C VAL A 20 -3.88 20.27 5.25
N GLN A 21 -2.75 20.90 4.90
CA GLN A 21 -1.62 21.17 5.80
C GLN A 21 -2.00 22.21 6.87
N SER A 22 -2.68 23.30 6.49
CA SER A 22 -3.04 24.40 7.39
C SER A 22 -4.06 24.01 8.46
N LEU A 23 -4.98 23.09 8.13
CA LEU A 23 -6.03 22.65 9.05
C LEU A 23 -5.65 21.38 9.82
N SER A 24 -4.46 20.80 9.58
CA SER A 24 -4.07 19.49 10.14
C SER A 24 -5.13 18.39 9.92
N VAL A 25 -5.90 18.49 8.81
CA VAL A 25 -7.08 17.65 8.54
C VAL A 25 -6.69 16.25 8.04
N LEU A 26 -5.43 16.01 7.69
CA LEU A 26 -4.91 14.65 7.43
C LEU A 26 -4.90 13.83 8.72
N LYS A 27 -6.02 13.15 8.98
CA LYS A 27 -6.07 12.04 9.93
C LYS A 27 -5.20 10.89 9.40
N GLU A 28 -4.65 10.10 10.32
CA GLU A 28 -3.60 9.09 10.10
C GLU A 28 -3.87 8.04 9.00
N TYR A 29 -5.10 7.89 8.52
CA TYR A 29 -5.44 6.97 7.43
C TYR A 29 -4.94 7.42 6.03
N GLN A 30 -4.50 8.67 5.86
CA GLN A 30 -3.81 9.14 4.63
C GLN A 30 -2.27 9.03 4.72
N ALA A 31 -1.74 8.25 5.69
CA ALA A 31 -0.30 8.07 5.96
C ALA A 31 0.54 7.48 4.82
N GLY A 32 -0.05 7.09 3.69
CA GLY A 32 0.70 6.82 2.45
C GLY A 32 1.51 8.03 1.94
N PHE A 33 1.23 9.25 2.44
CA PHE A 33 1.86 10.50 2.01
C PHE A 33 2.84 11.14 3.01
N ARG A 34 3.10 10.55 4.19
CA ARG A 34 4.15 11.08 5.07
C ARG A 34 5.52 10.64 4.56
N ARG A 35 6.40 11.61 4.24
CA ARG A 35 7.88 11.50 4.15
C ARG A 35 8.54 11.09 5.49
N GLY A 36 7.90 10.23 6.27
CA GLY A 36 8.36 9.87 7.62
C GLY A 36 7.55 8.78 8.32
N ALA A 37 6.34 8.44 7.85
CA ALA A 37 5.65 7.24 8.34
C ALA A 37 6.36 5.97 7.87
N PHE A 38 6.98 6.06 6.69
CA PHE A 38 7.64 4.99 5.93
C PHE A 38 8.91 5.51 5.23
N ASP A 39 9.78 6.22 5.96
CA ASP A 39 11.06 6.67 5.40
C ASP A 39 11.83 5.47 4.80
N GLY A 40 12.05 5.52 3.48
CA GLY A 40 12.75 4.48 2.71
C GLY A 40 11.89 3.54 1.86
N VAL A 41 10.56 3.67 1.85
CA VAL A 41 9.70 2.81 1.00
C VAL A 41 9.76 3.27 -0.46
N GLN A 42 10.61 2.61 -1.25
CA GLN A 42 10.69 2.77 -2.71
C GLN A 42 9.33 2.52 -3.37
N ARG A 43 9.09 3.17 -4.52
CA ARG A 43 7.85 3.07 -5.35
C ARG A 43 7.40 1.63 -5.61
N ASP A 44 8.33 0.67 -5.57
CA ASP A 44 8.08 -0.73 -5.83
C ASP A 44 7.29 -1.43 -4.71
N LEU A 45 7.13 -0.85 -3.51
CA LEU A 45 6.49 -1.53 -2.36
C LEU A 45 4.98 -1.27 -2.20
N THR A 46 4.33 -0.67 -3.21
CA THR A 46 2.88 -0.40 -3.19
C THR A 46 2.07 -1.69 -3.05
N TYR A 47 2.55 -2.80 -3.63
CA TYR A 47 1.91 -4.11 -3.50
C TYR A 47 1.95 -4.63 -2.06
N VAL A 48 3.03 -4.36 -1.30
CA VAL A 48 3.14 -4.77 0.11
C VAL A 48 2.08 -4.06 0.94
N LEU A 49 1.98 -2.74 0.78
CA LEU A 49 0.96 -1.98 1.51
C LEU A 49 -0.45 -2.47 1.19
N TYR A 50 -0.75 -2.72 -0.09
CA TYR A 50 -2.06 -3.24 -0.48
C TYR A 50 -2.34 -4.63 0.11
N CYS A 51 -1.42 -5.58 -0.05
CA CYS A 51 -1.57 -6.94 0.47
C CYS A 51 -1.64 -6.99 2.00
N GLU A 52 -0.97 -6.09 2.71
CA GLU A 52 -0.98 -6.12 4.18
C GLU A 52 -2.15 -5.35 4.79
N THR A 53 -2.62 -4.29 4.12
CA THR A 53 -3.63 -3.36 4.68
C THR A 53 -4.99 -3.39 3.99
N GLY A 54 -5.07 -3.96 2.77
CA GLY A 54 -6.26 -3.91 1.92
C GLY A 54 -6.59 -2.51 1.37
N ILE A 55 -5.72 -1.51 1.57
CA ILE A 55 -6.00 -0.15 1.10
C ILE A 55 -5.86 -0.06 -0.42
N GLU A 56 -6.98 0.30 -1.07
CA GLU A 56 -7.02 0.65 -2.47
C GLU A 56 -6.33 2.00 -2.74
N PRO A 57 -5.77 2.21 -3.95
CA PRO A 57 -5.13 3.46 -4.30
C PRO A 57 -6.17 4.59 -4.33
N ILE A 58 -5.73 5.79 -3.95
CA ILE A 58 -6.59 6.99 -3.95
C ILE A 58 -7.25 7.26 -5.31
N PHE A 59 -6.62 6.78 -6.39
CA PHE A 59 -7.17 6.82 -7.74
C PHE A 59 -8.55 6.16 -7.82
N LEU A 60 -8.73 4.95 -7.27
CA LEU A 60 -10.02 4.25 -7.30
C LEU A 60 -11.08 5.02 -6.49
N TYR A 61 -10.69 5.59 -5.35
CA TYR A 61 -11.58 6.45 -4.57
C TYR A 61 -12.00 7.70 -5.36
N SER A 62 -11.05 8.39 -6.01
CA SER A 62 -11.34 9.56 -6.83
C SER A 62 -12.20 9.23 -8.05
N LEU A 63 -12.03 8.04 -8.63
CA LEU A 63 -12.84 7.56 -9.74
C LEU A 63 -14.29 7.33 -9.31
N ARG A 64 -14.51 6.70 -8.14
CA ARG A 64 -15.85 6.55 -7.54
C ARG A 64 -16.52 7.91 -7.35
N LEU A 65 -15.82 8.87 -6.74
CA LEU A 65 -16.35 10.23 -6.56
C LEU A 65 -16.68 10.91 -7.89
N HIS A 66 -15.86 10.70 -8.92
CA HIS A 66 -16.09 11.25 -10.24
C HIS A 66 -17.32 10.64 -10.90
N VAL A 67 -17.47 9.31 -10.84
CA VAL A 67 -18.66 8.60 -11.31
C VAL A 67 -19.92 9.06 -10.56
N ASP A 68 -19.86 9.19 -9.24
CA ASP A 68 -20.98 9.69 -8.44
C ASP A 68 -21.35 11.14 -8.81
N TYR A 69 -20.37 11.97 -9.12
CA TYR A 69 -20.61 13.32 -9.63
C TYR A 69 -21.30 13.27 -10.99
N LEU A 70 -20.81 12.45 -11.93
CA LEU A 70 -21.39 12.29 -13.25
C LEU A 70 -22.84 11.78 -13.20
N LEU A 71 -23.12 10.79 -12.34
CA LEU A 71 -24.48 10.29 -12.10
C LEU A 71 -25.40 11.35 -11.51
N ARG A 72 -24.89 12.21 -10.61
CA ARG A 72 -25.63 13.36 -10.08
C ARG A 72 -25.91 14.40 -11.15
N VAL A 73 -24.93 14.74 -11.98
CA VAL A 73 -25.13 15.67 -13.12
C VAL A 73 -26.16 15.13 -14.09
N TRP A 74 -26.16 13.82 -14.35
CA TRP A 74 -27.15 13.18 -15.22
C TRP A 74 -28.58 13.20 -14.65
N SER A 75 -28.72 13.29 -13.33
CA SER A 75 -30.02 13.40 -12.66
C SER A 75 -30.56 14.84 -12.59
N MET A 76 -29.79 15.84 -13.06
CA MET A 76 -30.22 17.23 -13.03
C MET A 76 -31.28 17.52 -14.11
N PRO A 77 -32.13 18.54 -13.91
CA PRO A 77 -33.02 19.06 -14.95
C PRO A 77 -32.28 19.51 -16.23
N GLN A 78 -32.94 19.40 -17.40
CA GLN A 78 -32.32 19.61 -18.73
C GLN A 78 -31.82 21.04 -18.97
N ASP A 79 -32.39 22.01 -18.28
CA ASP A 79 -32.05 23.43 -18.31
C ASP A 79 -30.78 23.75 -17.48
N ARG A 80 -30.26 22.79 -16.71
CA ARG A 80 -29.08 22.99 -15.88
C ARG A 80 -27.81 22.93 -16.72
N TYR A 81 -27.06 24.02 -16.69
CA TYR A 81 -25.77 24.18 -17.36
C TYR A 81 -24.79 23.00 -17.20
N PRO A 82 -24.63 22.37 -16.01
CA PRO A 82 -23.75 21.22 -15.87
C PRO A 82 -24.12 20.01 -16.74
N LEU A 83 -25.43 19.78 -16.95
CA LEU A 83 -25.91 18.67 -17.78
C LEU A 83 -25.70 18.96 -19.26
N ILE A 84 -25.91 20.21 -19.69
CA ILE A 84 -25.68 20.65 -21.07
C ILE A 84 -24.21 20.44 -21.42
N ILE A 85 -23.29 20.95 -20.58
CA ILE A 85 -21.85 20.73 -20.78
C ILE A 85 -21.50 19.25 -20.77
N ALA A 86 -22.03 18.47 -19.84
CA ALA A 86 -21.68 17.04 -19.75
C ALA A 86 -22.09 16.29 -21.02
N ARG A 87 -23.24 16.62 -21.61
CA ARG A 87 -23.69 16.07 -22.89
C ARG A 87 -22.81 16.49 -24.06
N ASP A 88 -22.43 17.77 -24.13
CA ASP A 88 -21.55 18.26 -25.18
C ASP A 88 -20.16 17.63 -25.09
N VAL A 89 -19.60 17.50 -23.88
CA VAL A 89 -18.31 16.84 -23.65
C VAL A 89 -18.37 15.35 -23.99
N ALA A 90 -19.47 14.67 -23.66
CA ALA A 90 -19.69 13.28 -24.04
C ALA A 90 -19.81 13.12 -25.57
N GLY A 91 -20.59 13.99 -26.22
CA GLY A 91 -20.80 13.97 -27.67
C GLY A 91 -19.54 14.28 -28.47
N CYS A 92 -18.66 15.16 -27.95
CA CYS A 92 -17.37 15.44 -28.55
C CYS A 92 -16.27 14.42 -28.20
N GLY A 93 -16.51 13.50 -27.25
CA GLY A 93 -15.52 12.51 -26.82
C GLY A 93 -14.28 13.13 -26.17
N LEU A 94 -14.42 14.25 -25.45
CA LEU A 94 -13.30 15.02 -24.91
C LEU A 94 -13.12 14.81 -23.40
N PHE A 95 -11.93 15.17 -22.89
CA PHE A 95 -11.59 15.20 -21.45
C PHE A 95 -11.90 13.88 -20.71
N TRP A 96 -12.85 13.92 -19.78
CA TRP A 96 -13.20 12.79 -18.93
C TRP A 96 -13.89 11.67 -19.72
N GLN A 97 -14.63 11.98 -20.81
CA GLN A 97 -15.23 10.97 -21.67
C GLN A 97 -14.14 10.14 -22.36
N LYS A 98 -13.10 10.81 -22.88
CA LYS A 98 -11.93 10.15 -23.44
C LYS A 98 -11.22 9.27 -22.40
N GLY A 99 -11.02 9.80 -21.19
CA GLY A 99 -10.38 9.05 -20.11
C GLY A 99 -11.17 7.81 -19.69
N LEU A 100 -12.51 7.88 -19.68
CA LEU A 100 -13.37 6.73 -19.41
C LEU A 100 -13.38 5.72 -20.55
N ASN A 101 -13.39 6.17 -21.81
CA ASN A 101 -13.22 5.28 -22.96
C ASN A 101 -11.86 4.57 -22.91
N ASP A 102 -10.76 5.30 -22.67
CA ASP A 102 -9.42 4.73 -22.55
C ASP A 102 -9.33 3.71 -21.39
N LEU A 103 -10.08 3.92 -20.29
CA LEU A 103 -10.17 2.98 -19.18
C LEU A 103 -11.04 1.77 -19.51
N ALA A 104 -12.15 1.98 -20.22
CA ALA A 104 -13.03 0.92 -20.66
C ALA A 104 -12.32 -0.02 -21.65
N ASP A 105 -11.64 0.55 -22.65
CA ASP A 105 -10.87 -0.19 -23.65
C ASP A 105 -9.76 -1.03 -23.01
N LYS A 106 -9.02 -0.45 -22.05
CA LYS A 106 -7.95 -1.16 -21.32
C LYS A 106 -8.44 -2.33 -20.49
N ASN A 107 -9.68 -2.29 -20.00
CA ASN A 107 -10.26 -3.31 -19.13
C ASN A 107 -11.34 -4.12 -19.85
N GLY A 108 -11.46 -4.02 -21.18
CA GLY A 108 -12.44 -4.77 -21.98
C GLY A 108 -13.91 -4.51 -21.61
N CYS A 109 -14.22 -3.31 -21.12
CA CYS A 109 -15.57 -2.91 -20.73
C CYS A 109 -16.29 -2.19 -21.88
N GLU A 110 -17.59 -2.44 -22.03
CA GLU A 110 -18.44 -1.67 -22.92
C GLU A 110 -18.86 -0.36 -22.26
N TYR A 111 -18.62 0.75 -22.93
CA TYR A 111 -18.98 2.09 -22.47
C TYR A 111 -19.47 2.96 -23.63
N ASP A 112 -20.78 3.16 -23.69
CA ASP A 112 -21.43 3.90 -24.78
C ASP A 112 -21.65 5.38 -24.45
N GLY A 113 -21.03 5.86 -23.37
CA GLY A 113 -21.13 7.23 -22.90
C GLY A 113 -22.55 7.62 -22.46
N PHE A 114 -22.85 8.92 -22.56
CA PHE A 114 -24.10 9.53 -22.09
C PHE A 114 -25.26 9.40 -23.10
N SER A 115 -25.22 8.39 -23.97
CA SER A 115 -26.24 8.15 -24.99
C SER A 115 -27.40 7.27 -24.48
N GLN A 116 -27.22 6.56 -23.36
CA GLN A 116 -28.15 5.56 -22.86
C GLN A 116 -28.94 5.98 -21.61
N SER A 117 -29.89 5.12 -21.21
CA SER A 117 -30.66 5.29 -19.99
C SER A 117 -29.75 5.39 -18.75
N ARG A 118 -30.20 6.14 -17.73
CA ARG A 118 -29.44 6.31 -16.47
C ARG A 118 -29.04 4.99 -15.83
N GLY A 119 -29.93 3.99 -15.85
CA GLY A 119 -29.68 2.68 -15.25
C GLY A 119 -28.52 1.97 -15.95
N THR A 120 -28.48 2.02 -17.28
CA THR A 120 -27.42 1.40 -18.07
C THR A 120 -26.08 2.13 -17.92
N LEU A 121 -26.10 3.47 -17.86
CA LEU A 121 -24.90 4.26 -17.59
C LEU A 121 -24.34 3.96 -16.19
N GLN A 122 -25.20 3.85 -15.19
CA GLN A 122 -24.77 3.51 -13.83
C GLN A 122 -24.17 2.11 -13.77
N SER A 123 -24.77 1.12 -14.42
CA SER A 123 -24.20 -0.23 -14.46
C SER A 123 -22.87 -0.27 -15.21
N GLN A 124 -22.73 0.44 -16.33
CA GLN A 124 -21.49 0.51 -17.09
C GLN A 124 -20.36 1.18 -16.28
N LEU A 125 -20.64 2.32 -15.63
CA LEU A 125 -19.65 3.03 -14.82
C LEU A 125 -19.23 2.24 -13.58
N ASN A 126 -20.18 1.57 -12.90
CA ASN A 126 -19.86 0.69 -11.78
C ASN A 126 -19.00 -0.49 -12.23
N ARG A 127 -19.32 -1.10 -13.37
CA ARG A 127 -18.52 -2.19 -13.96
C ARG A 127 -17.10 -1.73 -14.28
N ILE A 128 -16.92 -0.53 -14.84
CA ILE A 128 -15.58 0.04 -15.07
C ILE A 128 -14.82 0.17 -13.75
N ILE A 129 -15.44 0.69 -12.69
CA ILE A 129 -14.79 0.82 -11.36
C ILE A 129 -14.37 -0.55 -10.83
N GLU A 130 -15.25 -1.55 -10.93
CA GLU A 130 -15.01 -2.90 -10.45
C GLU A 130 -13.86 -3.58 -11.21
N GLU A 131 -13.86 -3.49 -12.53
CA GLU A 131 -12.84 -4.10 -13.41
C GLU A 131 -11.49 -3.39 -13.30
N VAL A 132 -11.47 -2.05 -13.28
CA VAL A 132 -10.24 -1.28 -13.04
C VAL A 132 -9.67 -1.62 -11.66
N GLY A 133 -10.55 -1.78 -10.67
CA GLY A 133 -10.17 -2.25 -9.34
C GLY A 133 -9.59 -3.66 -9.39
N ALA A 134 -10.27 -4.60 -10.05
CA ALA A 134 -9.86 -6.00 -10.16
C ALA A 134 -8.51 -6.15 -10.87
N SER A 135 -8.35 -5.50 -12.02
CA SER A 135 -7.11 -5.45 -12.79
C SER A 135 -5.96 -4.89 -11.96
N TRP A 136 -6.17 -3.78 -11.24
CA TRP A 136 -5.14 -3.22 -10.38
C TRP A 136 -4.76 -4.15 -9.22
N ARG A 137 -5.74 -4.81 -8.58
CA ARG A 137 -5.52 -5.77 -7.50
C ARG A 137 -4.72 -6.98 -7.99
N GLU A 138 -5.01 -7.47 -9.19
CA GLU A 138 -4.29 -8.59 -9.79
C GLU A 138 -2.83 -8.22 -10.08
N VAL A 139 -2.57 -7.04 -10.65
CA VAL A 139 -1.20 -6.54 -10.84
C VAL A 139 -0.44 -6.45 -9.52
N GLN A 140 -1.08 -6.06 -8.41
CA GLN A 140 -0.40 -6.05 -7.11
C GLN A 140 -0.11 -7.48 -6.61
N ARG A 141 -1.03 -8.43 -6.81
CA ARG A 141 -0.83 -9.82 -6.44
C ARG A 141 0.30 -10.46 -7.25
N GLU A 142 0.34 -10.23 -8.56
CA GLU A 142 1.44 -10.69 -9.41
C GLU A 142 2.79 -10.12 -8.96
N ARG A 143 2.85 -8.84 -8.60
CA ARG A 143 4.06 -8.21 -8.05
C ARG A 143 4.48 -8.80 -6.72
N ALA A 144 3.53 -9.17 -5.86
CA ALA A 144 3.82 -9.84 -4.60
C ALA A 144 4.45 -11.23 -4.83
N LEU A 145 3.91 -12.00 -5.78
CA LEU A 145 4.42 -13.34 -6.13
C LEU A 145 5.82 -13.29 -6.76
N HIS A 146 6.10 -12.27 -7.58
CA HIS A 146 7.39 -12.07 -8.24
C HIS A 146 8.29 -11.07 -7.51
N SER A 147 8.04 -10.83 -6.23
CA SER A 147 8.83 -9.85 -5.47
C SER A 147 10.28 -10.30 -5.31
N SER A 148 11.20 -9.34 -5.24
CA SER A 148 12.62 -9.61 -4.93
C SER A 148 12.83 -10.16 -3.51
N ASN A 149 11.81 -10.09 -2.64
CA ASN A 149 11.86 -10.69 -1.30
C ASN A 149 11.43 -12.17 -1.39
N PRO A 150 12.36 -13.13 -1.24
CA PRO A 150 12.06 -14.55 -1.40
C PRO A 150 11.08 -15.09 -0.37
N MET A 151 10.96 -14.44 0.80
CA MET A 151 10.02 -14.86 1.83
C MET A 151 8.60 -14.37 1.54
N TYR A 152 8.46 -13.20 0.91
CA TYR A 152 7.16 -12.56 0.76
C TYR A 152 6.21 -13.35 -0.16
N SER A 153 6.75 -13.97 -1.20
CA SER A 153 5.98 -14.86 -2.10
C SER A 153 5.48 -16.14 -1.42
N GLN A 154 6.07 -16.52 -0.27
CA GLN A 154 5.69 -17.71 0.51
C GLN A 154 4.70 -17.37 1.63
N LEU A 155 4.43 -16.09 1.88
CA LEU A 155 3.49 -15.66 2.91
C LEU A 155 2.04 -15.81 2.44
N ASN A 156 1.13 -16.00 3.40
CA ASN A 156 -0.30 -15.92 3.14
C ASN A 156 -0.67 -14.45 2.89
N LEU A 157 -0.91 -14.10 1.62
CA LEU A 157 -1.28 -12.75 1.18
C LEU A 157 -2.74 -12.40 1.45
N ASP A 158 -3.57 -13.37 1.87
CA ASP A 158 -4.95 -13.13 2.28
C ASP A 158 -5.04 -12.69 3.75
N LEU A 159 -3.98 -12.93 4.53
CA LEU A 159 -3.87 -12.42 5.89
C LEU A 159 -3.62 -10.90 5.86
N ARG A 160 -4.58 -10.12 6.35
CA ARG A 160 -4.45 -8.66 6.53
C ARG A 160 -3.91 -8.36 7.93
N CYS A 161 -2.72 -7.78 8.01
CA CYS A 161 -2.08 -7.39 9.26
C CYS A 161 -2.59 -6.05 9.81
N ALA A 162 -3.26 -5.26 8.98
CA ALA A 162 -3.99 -4.06 9.38
C ALA A 162 -5.29 -3.97 8.57
N SER A 163 -6.37 -3.52 9.20
CA SER A 163 -7.50 -2.95 8.47
C SER A 163 -7.58 -1.48 8.86
N LEU A 164 -7.48 -0.60 7.87
CA LEU A 164 -7.73 0.83 8.05
C LEU A 164 -9.12 1.24 7.55
N VAL A 165 -9.92 0.27 7.09
CA VAL A 165 -11.23 0.48 6.44
C VAL A 165 -12.37 -0.07 7.30
N SER A 166 -12.13 -1.13 8.08
CA SER A 166 -13.11 -1.73 8.99
C SER A 166 -12.73 -1.38 10.43
N GLY A 167 -13.72 -1.05 11.27
CA GLY A 167 -13.53 -0.87 12.72
C GLY A 167 -13.12 -2.15 13.47
N ASP A 168 -13.04 -3.28 12.76
CA ASP A 168 -12.43 -4.52 13.23
C ASP A 168 -10.90 -4.41 13.10
N GLU A 169 -10.28 -3.62 13.99
CA GLU A 169 -8.84 -3.71 14.19
C GLU A 169 -8.51 -5.12 14.70
N VAL A 170 -8.07 -6.01 13.79
CA VAL A 170 -7.57 -7.34 14.17
C VAL A 170 -6.36 -7.20 15.10
N TYR A 171 -5.57 -6.13 14.92
CA TYR A 171 -4.40 -5.81 15.74
C TYR A 171 -4.31 -4.30 16.02
N PRO A 172 -3.79 -3.92 17.20
CA PRO A 172 -3.48 -2.52 17.49
C PRO A 172 -2.51 -1.94 16.46
N PHE A 173 -2.66 -0.66 16.12
CA PHE A 173 -1.84 0.02 15.11
C PHE A 173 -0.31 -0.15 15.32
N HIS A 174 0.16 -0.10 16.57
CA HIS A 174 1.58 -0.28 16.88
C HIS A 174 2.09 -1.70 16.54
N ALA A 175 1.24 -2.72 16.69
CA ALA A 175 1.55 -4.10 16.34
C ALA A 175 1.52 -4.28 14.82
N ALA A 176 0.49 -3.76 14.15
CA ALA A 176 0.37 -3.78 12.70
C ALA A 176 1.61 -3.19 11.99
N ARG A 177 2.16 -2.09 12.50
CA ARG A 177 3.40 -1.48 11.99
C ARG A 177 4.59 -2.44 12.01
N TRP A 178 4.72 -3.26 13.06
CA TRP A 178 5.79 -4.28 13.12
C TRP A 178 5.55 -5.39 12.12
N LEU A 179 4.32 -5.89 12.03
CA LEU A 179 3.97 -6.99 11.13
C LEU A 179 4.19 -6.62 9.66
N ILE A 180 3.72 -5.45 9.23
CA ILE A 180 3.93 -4.95 7.87
C ILE A 180 5.43 -4.83 7.58
N LYS A 181 6.22 -4.33 8.54
CA LYS A 181 7.67 -4.18 8.37
C LYS A 181 8.41 -5.51 8.28
N LEU A 182 8.01 -6.49 9.07
CA LEU A 182 8.63 -7.81 9.05
C LEU A 182 8.29 -8.56 7.77
N ARG A 183 6.98 -8.66 7.46
CA ARG A 183 6.49 -9.38 6.29
C ARG A 183 7.05 -8.78 5.01
N GLY A 184 7.00 -7.46 4.87
CA GLY A 184 7.56 -6.75 3.73
C GLY A 184 9.09 -6.61 3.70
N ALA A 185 9.83 -7.15 4.67
CA ALA A 185 11.27 -6.90 4.86
C ALA A 185 11.66 -5.41 4.83
N LEU A 186 10.82 -4.56 5.41
CA LEU A 186 10.98 -3.09 5.51
C LEU A 186 11.69 -2.65 6.79
N LEU A 187 12.24 -3.61 7.56
CA LEU A 187 13.08 -3.27 8.69
C LEU A 187 14.39 -2.67 8.21
N SER A 188 14.94 -1.76 9.01
CA SER A 188 16.21 -1.10 8.69
C SER A 188 17.42 -1.97 9.03
N LEU A 189 17.46 -3.17 8.47
CA LEU A 189 18.58 -4.09 8.54
C LEU A 189 19.57 -3.81 7.39
N ASN A 190 20.77 -4.39 7.47
CA ASN A 190 21.84 -4.18 6.49
C ASN A 190 21.60 -4.89 5.15
N SER A 191 20.93 -6.04 5.15
CA SER A 191 20.53 -6.72 3.92
C SER A 191 19.05 -6.49 3.64
N ARG A 192 18.75 -5.76 2.56
CA ARG A 192 17.38 -5.45 2.14
C ARG A 192 17.14 -5.96 0.72
N PRO A 193 16.28 -6.97 0.53
CA PRO A 193 16.03 -7.56 -0.79
C PRO A 193 15.44 -6.57 -1.81
N SER A 194 14.78 -5.53 -1.33
CA SER A 194 14.10 -4.53 -2.18
C SER A 194 14.96 -3.33 -2.54
N GLU A 195 16.19 -3.18 -2.03
CA GLU A 195 17.08 -2.09 -2.43
C GLU A 195 17.72 -2.38 -3.78
N ARG A 196 17.56 -1.45 -4.75
CA ARG A 196 18.13 -1.55 -6.10
C ARG A 196 19.65 -1.61 -6.13
N GLU A 197 20.29 -0.96 -5.17
CA GLU A 197 21.74 -0.97 -4.99
C GLU A 197 22.07 -1.66 -3.66
N PRO A 198 22.84 -2.75 -3.69
CA PRO A 198 23.25 -3.41 -2.46
C PRO A 198 24.11 -2.45 -1.62
N ARG A 199 23.82 -2.38 -0.32
CA ARG A 199 24.67 -1.65 0.62
C ARG A 199 26.08 -2.23 0.62
N LEU A 200 27.05 -1.36 0.89
CA LEU A 200 28.47 -1.74 1.05
C LEU A 200 28.67 -2.81 2.13
N ARG A 201 27.84 -2.79 3.19
CA ARG A 201 27.85 -3.78 4.26
C ARG A 201 26.49 -4.43 4.36
N GLN A 202 26.43 -5.74 4.09
CA GLN A 202 25.21 -6.55 4.21
C GLN A 202 25.22 -7.47 5.44
N GLU A 203 26.40 -7.66 6.04
CA GLU A 203 26.60 -8.54 7.18
C GLU A 203 25.88 -8.03 8.43
N CYS A 204 25.53 -8.97 9.31
CA CYS A 204 24.96 -8.68 10.62
C CYS A 204 25.87 -7.78 11.46
N SER A 205 25.33 -6.65 11.93
CA SER A 205 26.04 -5.76 12.86
C SER A 205 26.16 -6.33 14.27
N LEU A 206 25.39 -7.38 14.58
CA LEU A 206 25.30 -7.92 15.94
C LEU A 206 26.16 -9.17 16.13
N CYS A 207 26.22 -10.05 15.13
CA CYS A 207 26.87 -11.34 15.28
C CYS A 207 28.11 -11.43 14.38
N ASN A 208 29.09 -12.23 14.82
CA ASN A 208 30.32 -12.49 14.06
C ASN A 208 30.19 -13.67 13.08
N LEU A 209 28.95 -13.99 12.66
CA LEU A 209 28.69 -15.14 11.78
C LEU A 209 28.85 -14.79 10.29
N GLN A 210 29.11 -13.53 9.95
CA GLN A 210 29.21 -13.02 8.56
C GLN A 210 27.98 -13.34 7.69
N GLU A 211 26.83 -13.61 8.32
CA GLU A 211 25.57 -13.83 7.62
C GLU A 211 24.92 -12.49 7.24
N PRO A 212 24.16 -12.44 6.13
CA PRO A 212 23.41 -11.25 5.75
C PRO A 212 22.40 -10.87 6.84
N GLU A 213 22.35 -9.59 7.21
CA GLU A 213 21.37 -9.09 8.18
C GLU A 213 20.01 -8.89 7.49
N ASP A 214 19.29 -9.97 7.26
CA ASP A 214 17.93 -9.93 6.74
C ASP A 214 16.91 -10.32 7.82
N VAL A 215 15.62 -10.33 7.46
CA VAL A 215 14.54 -10.71 8.39
C VAL A 215 14.69 -12.16 8.86
N ALA A 216 15.19 -13.07 8.03
CA ALA A 216 15.37 -14.47 8.39
C ALA A 216 16.48 -14.63 9.43
N HIS A 217 17.60 -13.93 9.26
CA HIS A 217 18.69 -13.90 10.23
C HIS A 217 18.26 -13.22 11.54
N PHE A 218 17.60 -12.06 11.44
CA PHE A 218 17.10 -11.32 12.60
C PHE A 218 16.14 -12.18 13.43
N LEU A 219 15.13 -12.80 12.81
CA LEU A 219 14.13 -13.61 13.50
C LEU A 219 14.62 -15.01 13.89
N GLY A 220 15.54 -15.61 13.15
CA GLY A 220 15.80 -17.05 13.25
C GLY A 220 17.19 -17.46 13.72
N ARG A 221 18.24 -16.71 13.38
CA ARG A 221 19.63 -17.22 13.47
C ARG A 221 20.59 -16.38 14.30
N CYS A 222 20.36 -15.07 14.39
CA CYS A 222 21.29 -14.16 15.09
C CYS A 222 21.61 -14.64 16.51
N SER A 223 22.85 -15.00 16.80
CA SER A 223 23.26 -15.59 18.09
C SER A 223 23.04 -14.64 19.27
N VAL A 224 23.21 -13.34 19.04
CA VAL A 224 23.00 -12.27 20.04
C VAL A 224 21.53 -12.14 20.45
N LEU A 225 20.59 -12.50 19.57
CA LEU A 225 19.16 -12.41 19.84
C LEU A 225 18.55 -13.73 20.36
N ARG A 226 19.40 -14.70 20.73
CA ARG A 226 18.96 -16.05 21.15
C ARG A 226 18.02 -16.02 22.35
N ASP A 227 18.38 -15.29 23.42
CA ASP A 227 17.59 -15.28 24.65
C ASP A 227 16.22 -14.63 24.44
N PHE A 228 16.16 -13.60 23.58
CA PHE A 228 14.89 -13.00 23.17
C PHE A 228 14.01 -14.00 22.39
N ARG A 229 14.61 -14.84 21.53
CA ARG A 229 13.88 -15.88 20.80
C ARG A 229 13.37 -16.98 21.71
N ILE A 230 14.17 -17.44 22.66
CA ILE A 230 13.75 -18.43 23.66
C ILE A 230 12.57 -17.86 24.47
N ALA A 231 12.65 -16.61 24.91
CA ALA A 231 11.58 -15.96 25.66
C ALA A 231 10.27 -15.78 24.86
N ALA A 232 10.34 -15.59 23.55
CA ALA A 232 9.17 -15.33 22.71
C ALA A 232 8.58 -16.60 22.06
N PHE A 233 9.43 -17.52 21.62
CA PHE A 233 9.07 -18.67 20.80
C PHE A 233 9.45 -20.02 21.43
N GLY A 234 10.19 -20.03 22.54
CA GLY A 234 10.68 -21.25 23.19
C GLY A 234 11.76 -22.00 22.40
N LYS A 235 12.23 -21.43 21.28
CA LYS A 235 13.23 -22.04 20.39
C LYS A 235 14.49 -21.17 20.33
N MET A 236 15.65 -21.82 20.23
CA MET A 236 16.95 -21.13 20.10
C MET A 236 17.17 -20.59 18.69
N GLU A 237 16.73 -21.37 17.70
CA GLU A 237 16.78 -21.04 16.28
C GLU A 237 15.43 -21.35 15.65
N LEU A 238 15.01 -20.52 14.69
CA LEU A 238 13.80 -20.75 13.92
C LEU A 238 14.19 -21.12 12.49
N ALA A 239 13.71 -22.28 12.03
CA ALA A 239 13.81 -22.67 10.63
C ALA A 239 12.94 -21.74 9.78
N GLN A 240 13.18 -21.72 8.46
CA GLN A 240 12.41 -20.86 7.54
C GLN A 240 10.90 -21.15 7.61
N GLU A 241 10.51 -22.41 7.75
CA GLU A 241 9.11 -22.82 7.90
C GLU A 241 8.47 -22.25 9.17
N ASP A 242 9.20 -22.27 10.29
CA ASP A 242 8.76 -21.68 11.56
C ASP A 242 8.63 -20.15 11.45
N ILE A 243 9.55 -19.50 10.72
CA ILE A 243 9.48 -18.05 10.51
C ILE A 243 8.24 -17.71 9.68
N ILE A 244 7.96 -18.47 8.61
CA ILE A 244 6.78 -18.28 7.78
C ILE A 244 5.49 -18.51 8.59
N SER A 245 5.45 -19.54 9.45
CA SER A 245 4.27 -19.82 10.28
C SER A 245 3.99 -18.68 11.26
N VAL A 246 5.03 -18.14 11.90
CA VAL A 246 4.94 -16.98 12.80
C VAL A 246 4.49 -15.72 12.05
N LEU A 247 5.07 -15.45 10.88
CA LEU A 247 4.67 -14.31 10.03
C LEU A 247 3.24 -14.46 9.48
N ASN A 248 2.74 -15.68 9.31
CA ASN A 248 1.37 -15.99 8.88
C ASN A 248 0.34 -16.01 10.02
N GLY A 249 0.71 -15.57 11.22
CA GLY A 249 -0.26 -15.32 12.29
C GLY A 249 -0.06 -16.14 13.55
N GLN A 250 0.90 -17.07 13.58
CA GLN A 250 1.17 -17.85 14.78
C GLN A 250 1.86 -16.98 15.84
N ASN A 251 1.22 -16.82 17.00
CA ASN A 251 1.79 -16.12 18.17
C ASN A 251 2.24 -14.67 17.90
N LEU A 252 1.46 -13.89 17.14
CA LEU A 252 1.80 -12.52 16.76
C LEU A 252 2.08 -11.57 17.94
N LYS A 253 1.40 -11.76 19.09
CA LYS A 253 1.69 -10.97 20.31
C LYS A 253 3.14 -11.15 20.76
N ASN A 254 3.63 -12.40 20.73
CA ASN A 254 5.00 -12.71 21.10
C ASN A 254 5.98 -12.20 20.05
N LEU A 255 5.62 -12.26 18.76
CA LEU A 255 6.42 -11.68 17.68
C LEU A 255 6.60 -10.17 17.86
N VAL A 256 5.51 -9.44 18.12
CA VAL A 256 5.58 -7.98 18.34
C VAL A 256 6.42 -7.66 19.58
N GLY A 257 6.23 -8.40 20.67
CA GLY A 257 7.03 -8.25 21.89
C GLY A 257 8.52 -8.58 21.67
N TYR A 258 8.82 -9.61 20.88
CA TYR A 258 10.18 -9.93 20.43
C TYR A 258 10.78 -8.77 19.65
N CYS A 259 10.09 -8.29 18.61
CA CYS A 259 10.58 -7.24 17.75
C CYS A 259 10.84 -5.94 18.50
N GLN A 260 9.96 -5.55 19.42
CA GLN A 260 10.18 -4.36 20.23
C GLN A 260 11.48 -4.46 21.05
N ARG A 261 11.67 -5.58 21.78
CA ARG A 261 12.85 -5.77 22.63
C ARG A 261 14.13 -5.96 21.82
N ALA A 262 14.10 -6.88 20.85
CA ALA A 262 15.25 -7.18 20.00
C ALA A 262 15.69 -5.97 19.16
N TRP A 263 14.74 -5.14 18.70
CA TRP A 263 15.07 -3.94 17.95
C TRP A 263 15.66 -2.84 18.83
N CYS A 264 15.13 -2.62 20.05
CA CYS A 264 15.72 -1.68 20.99
C CYS A 264 17.14 -2.11 21.35
N TYR A 265 17.33 -3.40 21.66
CA TYR A 265 18.65 -3.94 21.98
C TYR A 265 19.63 -3.82 20.81
N ARG A 266 19.18 -4.11 19.57
CA ARG A 266 19.98 -3.86 18.37
C ARG A 266 20.37 -2.39 18.25
N ALA A 267 19.43 -1.46 18.43
CA ALA A 267 19.71 -0.03 18.30
C ALA A 267 20.71 0.45 19.36
N GLU A 268 20.65 -0.08 20.58
CA GLU A 268 21.61 0.19 21.64
C GLU A 268 23.01 -0.34 21.27
N LEU A 269 23.12 -1.61 20.88
CA LEU A 269 24.40 -2.22 20.50
C LEU A 269 25.02 -1.55 19.28
N VAL A 270 24.22 -1.25 18.25
CA VAL A 270 24.70 -0.51 17.08
C VAL A 270 25.19 0.87 17.51
N ARG A 271 24.45 1.60 18.35
CA ARG A 271 24.89 2.92 18.83
C ARG A 271 26.18 2.86 19.64
N GLU A 272 26.35 1.85 20.50
CA GLU A 272 27.47 1.72 21.43
C GLU A 272 28.73 1.16 20.76
N PHE A 273 28.58 0.21 19.84
CA PHE A 273 29.69 -0.53 19.22
C PHE A 273 29.88 -0.21 17.73
N ASN A 274 29.24 0.84 17.21
CA ASN A 274 29.26 1.19 15.78
C ASN A 274 30.67 1.19 15.17
N TRP A 275 30.93 0.18 14.34
CA TRP A 275 31.93 0.14 13.27
C TRP A 275 31.35 0.80 12.02
#